data_AF-A0A1F6ZS14-F1
#
_entry.id   AF-A0A1F6ZS14-F1
#
_cell.length_a   1.000
_cell.length_b   1.000
_cell.length_c   1.000
_cell.angle_alpha   90.00
_cell.angle_beta   90.00
_cell.angle_gamma   90.00
#
_symmetry.space_group_name_H-M   'P 1'
#
loop_
_entity.id
_entity.type
_entity.pdbx_description
1 polymer ?
#
loop_
_entity_poly.entity_id
_entity_poly.type
_entity_poly.pdbx_seq_one_letter_code
_entity_poly.pdbx_strand_id
1 'polypeptide(L)'
;MIRKKLFFREDTKAQIKKKDYVEIAMLADILELGKDEFTIISPLVPRGFESTRKFMKHGQEVKPKRYYSLDQALNDGRVPVQLREEAFDMIQEHDFCGYSFLPLGRDRRKRKVSLVECLEGARIYAYSKQVRGTEIIVRPYDRSKRVRIDGAEIVCSVPSRTEKQGKTKFKLVSVPVVDSREKHAVSLDIGSDHSCPSKRFNIRYKYTDDKESSGIINVCCHEIAAYLGIIEHYWGKKNIVPLQMCQFAIPSQKIVDFYLRLGNNVLVKDLSLGSEDKLRKPDRGDKEIALWSQVESLGYDKTFYSKRSRDGDVADYIWSLE
;
A
#
# COMPACT_ATOMS: atom_id res chain seq x y z
N MET A 1 8.07 -1.09 25.25
CA MET A 1 7.80 -0.25 24.05
C MET A 1 8.44 -0.93 22.84
N ILE A 2 7.68 -1.17 21.76
CA ILE A 2 8.21 -1.80 20.54
C ILE A 2 8.97 -0.73 19.74
N ARG A 3 10.29 -0.92 19.54
CA ARG A 3 11.14 0.06 18.83
C ARG A 3 11.29 -0.31 17.37
N LYS A 4 11.07 0.65 16.46
CA LYS A 4 11.34 0.49 15.02
C LYS A 4 12.85 0.58 14.76
N LYS A 5 13.33 -0.19 13.77
CA LYS A 5 14.71 -0.09 13.27
C LYS A 5 14.94 1.30 12.65
N LEU A 6 16.18 1.78 12.64
CA LEU A 6 16.55 3.13 12.19
C LEU A 6 15.96 3.47 10.81
N PHE A 7 16.07 2.55 9.84
CA PHE A 7 15.53 2.71 8.48
C PHE A 7 14.03 3.03 8.43
N PHE A 8 13.25 2.63 9.45
CA PHE A 8 11.80 2.81 9.52
C PHE A 8 11.38 3.86 10.56
N ARG A 9 12.33 4.53 11.21
CA ARG A 9 12.00 5.56 12.18
C ARG A 9 11.46 6.79 11.47
N GLU A 10 10.61 7.48 12.20
CA GLU A 10 10.09 8.79 11.85
C GLU A 10 10.42 9.72 13.02
N ASP A 11 10.44 11.02 12.75
CA ASP A 11 10.63 12.03 13.78
C ASP A 11 9.52 11.95 14.84
N THR A 12 9.90 12.18 16.09
CA THR A 12 8.96 12.32 17.19
C THR A 12 8.28 13.69 17.12
N LYS A 13 7.10 13.84 17.75
CA LYS A 13 6.42 15.15 17.85
C LYS A 13 7.36 16.26 18.31
N ALA A 14 8.21 15.99 19.31
CA ALA A 14 9.15 16.96 19.84
C ALA A 14 10.25 17.34 18.83
N GLN A 15 10.69 16.42 17.97
CA GLN A 15 11.66 16.72 16.91
C GLN A 15 11.00 17.56 15.79
N ILE A 16 9.76 17.25 15.42
CA ILE A 16 9.02 18.02 14.41
C ILE A 16 8.82 19.47 14.87
N LYS A 17 8.45 19.69 16.14
CA LYS A 17 8.25 21.05 16.69
C LYS A 17 9.52 21.92 16.78
N LYS A 18 10.71 21.34 16.58
CA LYS A 18 11.98 22.10 16.57
C LYS A 18 12.31 22.69 15.20
N LYS A 19 11.55 22.32 14.18
CA LYS A 19 11.64 22.83 12.81
C LYS A 19 10.98 24.21 12.71
N ASP A 20 11.17 24.89 11.58
CA ASP A 20 10.56 26.18 11.28
C ASP A 20 9.11 26.00 10.83
N TYR A 21 8.18 26.74 11.44
CA TYR A 21 6.76 26.62 11.10
C TYR A 21 6.46 27.31 9.77
N VAL A 22 5.77 26.60 8.87
CA VAL A 22 5.30 27.10 7.58
C VAL A 22 3.82 26.79 7.41
N GLU A 23 3.06 27.78 6.96
CA GLU A 23 1.66 27.61 6.59
C GLU A 23 1.55 27.08 5.16
N ILE A 24 0.67 26.11 4.97
CA ILE A 24 0.36 25.55 3.65
C ILE A 24 -1.08 25.88 3.27
N ALA A 25 -1.35 26.07 1.97
CA ALA A 25 -2.69 26.36 1.48
C ALA A 25 -3.50 25.08 1.25
N MET A 26 -2.83 24.04 0.75
CA MET A 26 -3.44 22.76 0.39
C MET A 26 -2.61 21.60 0.93
N LEU A 27 -3.26 20.44 1.15
CA LEU A 27 -2.54 19.19 1.47
C LEU A 27 -1.50 18.82 0.40
N ALA A 28 -1.73 19.26 -0.84
CA ALA A 28 -0.81 19.12 -1.96
C ALA A 28 0.60 19.67 -1.63
N ASP A 29 0.64 20.80 -0.91
CA ASP A 29 1.84 21.60 -0.67
C ASP A 29 2.77 20.98 0.39
N ILE A 30 2.34 19.94 1.11
CA ILE A 30 3.20 19.19 2.05
C ILE A 30 4.45 18.65 1.35
N LEU A 31 4.36 18.37 0.05
CA LEU A 31 5.51 17.93 -0.75
C LEU A 31 6.62 18.99 -0.83
N GLU A 32 6.25 20.27 -0.77
CA GLU A 32 7.15 21.41 -0.94
C GLU A 32 7.84 21.82 0.37
N LEU A 33 7.41 21.29 1.52
CA LEU A 33 8.03 21.59 2.82
C LEU A 33 9.51 21.21 2.81
N GLY A 34 10.38 22.15 3.20
CA GLY A 34 11.79 21.90 3.47
C GLY A 34 12.01 20.86 4.58
N LYS A 35 13.22 20.30 4.65
CA LYS A 35 13.57 19.28 5.67
C LYS A 35 13.48 19.81 7.10
N ASP A 36 13.81 21.09 7.25
CA ASP A 36 13.85 21.85 8.50
C ASP A 36 12.56 22.65 8.73
N GLU A 37 11.53 22.44 7.90
CA GLU A 37 10.23 23.09 8.04
C GLU A 37 9.20 22.10 8.58
N PHE A 38 8.16 22.59 9.25
CA PHE A 38 6.99 21.79 9.59
C PHE A 38 5.72 22.61 9.46
N THR A 39 4.61 21.90 9.31
CA THR A 39 3.28 22.51 9.27
C THR A 39 2.31 21.82 10.21
N ILE A 40 1.19 22.48 10.46
CA ILE A 40 0.10 21.99 11.31
C ILE A 40 -1.17 21.97 10.47
N ILE A 41 -1.81 20.81 10.38
CA ILE A 41 -3.09 20.63 9.69
C ILE A 41 -4.22 20.34 10.67
N SER A 42 -5.45 20.57 10.22
CA SER A 42 -6.65 20.07 10.90
C SER A 42 -6.76 18.55 10.77
N PRO A 43 -7.48 17.86 11.67
CA PRO A 43 -7.73 16.43 11.55
C PRO A 43 -8.46 16.11 10.24
N LEU A 44 -7.99 15.12 9.50
CA LEU A 44 -8.59 14.71 8.23
C LEU A 44 -9.65 13.65 8.50
N VAL A 45 -10.72 14.01 9.21
CA VAL A 45 -11.86 13.09 9.44
C VAL A 45 -12.94 13.39 8.41
N PRO A 46 -13.22 12.47 7.46
CA PRO A 46 -14.24 12.69 6.45
C PRO A 46 -15.63 12.89 7.07
N ARG A 47 -16.47 13.66 6.38
CA ARG A 47 -17.84 13.94 6.84
C ARG A 47 -18.61 12.63 7.07
N GLY A 48 -19.39 12.59 8.15
CA GLY A 48 -20.17 11.41 8.52
C GLY A 48 -19.40 10.34 9.32
N PHE A 49 -18.11 10.54 9.61
CA PHE A 49 -17.33 9.65 10.47
C PHE A 49 -16.94 10.32 11.78
N GLU A 50 -17.01 9.58 12.89
CA GLU A 50 -16.56 10.07 14.20
C GLU A 50 -15.02 10.08 14.35
N SER A 51 -14.32 9.29 13.54
CA SER A 51 -12.85 9.20 13.60
C SER A 51 -12.28 8.62 12.31
N THR A 52 -11.00 8.95 12.04
CA THR A 52 -10.16 8.31 11.02
C THR A 52 -10.17 6.79 11.11
N ARG A 53 -10.21 6.23 12.33
CA ARG A 53 -10.28 4.78 12.54
C ARG A 53 -11.59 4.17 12.05
N LYS A 54 -12.74 4.80 12.32
CA LYS A 54 -14.03 4.36 11.80
C LYS A 54 -14.07 4.51 10.28
N PHE A 55 -13.54 5.61 9.75
CA PHE A 55 -13.38 5.82 8.32
C PHE A 55 -12.51 4.74 7.65
N MET A 56 -11.33 4.42 8.18
CA MET A 56 -10.47 3.37 7.59
C MET A 56 -11.14 2.00 7.52
N LYS A 57 -12.13 1.76 8.39
CA LYS A 57 -12.97 0.58 8.36
C LYS A 57 -14.13 0.75 7.36
N HIS A 58 -14.92 1.81 7.44
CA HIS A 58 -16.23 1.87 6.75
C HIS A 58 -16.30 2.85 5.58
N GLY A 59 -15.26 3.62 5.35
CA GLY A 59 -15.18 4.64 4.31
C GLY A 59 -15.25 4.07 2.89
N GLN A 60 -15.39 4.98 1.94
CA GLN A 60 -15.41 4.66 0.53
C GLN A 60 -14.07 4.10 0.08
N GLU A 61 -14.10 3.23 -0.91
CA GLU A 61 -12.90 2.65 -1.54
C GLU A 61 -12.93 2.98 -3.02
N VAL A 62 -11.77 3.24 -3.62
CA VAL A 62 -11.65 3.28 -5.08
C VAL A 62 -11.79 1.86 -5.61
N LYS A 63 -12.64 1.68 -6.61
CA LYS A 63 -12.97 0.37 -7.18
C LYS A 63 -12.52 0.33 -8.64
N PRO A 64 -11.29 -0.15 -8.94
CA PRO A 64 -10.95 -0.63 -10.27
C PRO A 64 -12.05 -1.54 -10.83
N LYS A 65 -12.19 -1.58 -12.16
CA LYS A 65 -13.23 -2.38 -12.81
C LYS A 65 -13.23 -3.80 -12.26
N ARG A 66 -14.42 -4.25 -11.87
CA ARG A 66 -14.62 -5.59 -11.30
C ARG A 66 -15.10 -6.56 -12.36
N TYR A 67 -14.67 -7.80 -12.22
CA TYR A 67 -15.16 -8.90 -13.00
C TYR A 67 -15.94 -9.84 -12.07
N TYR A 68 -17.00 -10.42 -12.59
CA TYR A 68 -17.88 -11.34 -11.84
C TYR A 68 -17.87 -12.76 -12.42
N SER A 69 -17.16 -12.96 -13.54
CA SER A 69 -16.92 -14.26 -14.13
C SER A 69 -15.52 -14.34 -14.74
N LEU A 70 -15.05 -15.58 -14.92
CA LEU A 70 -13.81 -15.87 -15.63
C LEU A 70 -13.84 -15.27 -17.04
N ASP A 71 -14.91 -15.51 -17.79
CA ASP A 71 -15.05 -15.04 -19.18
C ASP A 71 -14.97 -13.51 -19.30
N GLN A 72 -15.55 -12.77 -18.35
CA GLN A 72 -15.45 -11.30 -18.34
C GLN A 72 -13.99 -10.84 -18.21
N ALA A 73 -13.21 -11.44 -17.30
CA ALA A 73 -11.80 -11.10 -17.11
C ALA A 73 -10.95 -11.50 -18.34
N LEU A 74 -11.22 -12.69 -18.91
CA LEU A 74 -10.48 -13.20 -20.07
C LEU A 74 -10.80 -12.48 -21.38
N ASN A 75 -11.99 -11.88 -21.52
CA ASN A 75 -12.38 -11.13 -22.71
C ASN A 75 -11.92 -9.67 -22.65
N ASP A 76 -11.89 -9.06 -21.46
CA ASP A 76 -11.43 -7.67 -21.29
C ASP A 76 -9.91 -7.55 -21.49
N GLY A 77 -9.14 -8.51 -20.98
CA GLY A 77 -7.70 -8.64 -21.29
C GLY A 77 -6.81 -7.49 -20.81
N ARG A 78 -7.35 -6.51 -20.07
CA ARG A 78 -6.54 -5.44 -19.48
C ARG A 78 -5.78 -5.95 -18.26
N VAL A 79 -4.64 -5.31 -18.02
CA VAL A 79 -3.76 -5.65 -16.90
C VAL A 79 -4.12 -4.82 -15.66
N PRO A 80 -3.84 -5.29 -14.44
CA PRO A 80 -4.20 -4.59 -13.21
C PRO A 80 -3.74 -3.13 -13.13
N VAL A 81 -2.58 -2.79 -13.72
CA VAL A 81 -2.08 -1.41 -13.74
C VAL A 81 -3.00 -0.47 -14.54
N GLN A 82 -3.53 -0.92 -15.69
CA GLN A 82 -4.47 -0.13 -16.51
C GLN A 82 -5.80 0.09 -15.77
N LEU A 83 -6.29 -0.97 -15.10
CA LEU A 83 -7.54 -0.88 -14.34
C LEU A 83 -7.43 0.08 -13.14
N ARG A 84 -6.24 0.15 -12.53
CA ARG A 84 -5.96 1.12 -11.47
C ARG A 84 -5.82 2.53 -12.03
N GLU A 85 -5.07 2.71 -13.10
CA GLU A 85 -4.89 4.00 -13.78
C GLU A 85 -6.24 4.64 -14.09
N GLU A 86 -7.11 3.93 -14.81
CA GLU A 86 -8.46 4.40 -15.12
C GLU A 86 -9.24 4.79 -13.85
N ALA A 87 -9.22 3.96 -12.81
CA ALA A 87 -9.98 4.21 -11.60
C ALA A 87 -9.42 5.35 -10.75
N PHE A 88 -8.10 5.55 -10.76
CA PHE A 88 -7.42 6.57 -9.97
C PHE A 88 -7.53 7.94 -10.68
N ASP A 89 -7.46 7.97 -12.00
CA ASP A 89 -7.56 9.22 -12.77
C ASP A 89 -9.01 9.73 -12.89
N MET A 90 -10.01 8.89 -12.57
CA MET A 90 -11.42 9.28 -12.52
C MET A 90 -11.88 9.84 -11.16
N ILE A 91 -11.02 9.88 -10.14
CA ILE A 91 -11.43 10.38 -8.82
C ILE A 91 -11.60 11.91 -8.85
N GLN A 92 -12.58 12.40 -8.11
CA GLN A 92 -12.89 13.84 -7.96
C GLN A 92 -12.96 14.27 -6.49
N GLU A 93 -12.58 13.35 -5.59
CA GLU A 93 -12.53 13.53 -4.14
C GLU A 93 -11.38 12.68 -3.60
N HIS A 94 -10.95 12.91 -2.36
CA HIS A 94 -9.85 12.18 -1.73
C HIS A 94 -10.24 11.44 -0.44
N ASP A 95 -11.53 11.43 -0.09
CA ASP A 95 -12.05 10.73 1.09
C ASP A 95 -12.17 9.21 0.86
N PHE A 96 -11.07 8.59 0.41
CA PHE A 96 -10.94 7.15 0.23
C PHE A 96 -10.09 6.49 1.29
N CYS A 97 -10.50 5.30 1.72
CA CYS A 97 -9.78 4.51 2.73
C CYS A 97 -8.93 3.38 2.12
N GLY A 98 -8.64 3.47 0.83
CA GLY A 98 -7.90 2.49 0.02
C GLY A 98 -8.63 2.14 -1.28
N TYR A 99 -8.06 1.21 -2.05
CA TYR A 99 -8.72 0.62 -3.22
C TYR A 99 -8.97 -0.88 -3.00
N SER A 100 -9.85 -1.47 -3.82
CA SER A 100 -10.15 -2.88 -3.68
C SER A 100 -10.43 -3.60 -4.99
N PHE A 101 -10.10 -4.89 -5.00
CA PHE A 101 -10.42 -5.82 -6.08
C PHE A 101 -11.14 -7.06 -5.54
N LEU A 102 -11.88 -7.73 -6.44
CA LEU A 102 -12.72 -8.87 -6.09
C LEU A 102 -12.14 -10.14 -6.75
N PRO A 103 -11.76 -11.15 -5.96
CA PRO A 103 -11.37 -12.46 -6.48
C PRO A 103 -12.52 -13.17 -7.20
N LEU A 104 -12.18 -14.02 -8.17
CA LEU A 104 -13.11 -14.85 -8.94
C LEU A 104 -13.17 -16.32 -8.45
N GLY A 105 -12.16 -16.76 -7.72
CA GLY A 105 -11.99 -18.13 -7.26
C GLY A 105 -12.90 -18.52 -6.08
N ARG A 106 -12.47 -19.53 -5.32
CA ARG A 106 -13.24 -20.06 -4.17
C ARG A 106 -13.42 -19.01 -3.06
N ASP A 107 -12.37 -18.25 -2.80
CA ASP A 107 -12.41 -17.19 -1.80
C ASP A 107 -12.78 -15.85 -2.45
N ARG A 108 -14.08 -15.54 -2.49
CA ARG A 108 -14.64 -14.31 -3.06
C ARG A 108 -14.58 -13.10 -2.14
N ARG A 109 -13.86 -13.18 -1.02
CA ARG A 109 -13.72 -12.04 -0.10
C ARG A 109 -12.97 -10.91 -0.78
N LYS A 110 -13.51 -9.70 -0.72
CA LYS A 110 -12.86 -8.50 -1.26
C LYS A 110 -11.45 -8.31 -0.69
N ARG A 111 -10.48 -7.98 -1.55
CA ARG A 111 -9.12 -7.62 -1.16
C ARG A 111 -9.03 -6.10 -1.12
N LYS A 112 -8.73 -5.56 0.06
CA LYS A 112 -8.56 -4.11 0.26
C LYS A 112 -7.07 -3.80 0.42
N VAL A 113 -6.59 -2.82 -0.34
CA VAL A 113 -5.22 -2.35 -0.30
C VAL A 113 -5.23 -0.86 0.02
N SER A 114 -4.47 -0.46 1.03
CA SER A 114 -4.32 0.95 1.41
C SER A 114 -3.02 1.50 0.80
N LEU A 115 -3.03 2.76 0.37
CA LEU A 115 -1.87 3.43 -0.22
C LEU A 115 -0.71 3.51 0.79
N VAL A 116 -1.02 3.66 2.07
CA VAL A 116 -0.02 3.56 3.15
C VAL A 116 0.69 2.20 3.16
N GLU A 117 -0.01 1.09 2.91
CA GLU A 117 0.62 -0.24 2.86
C GLU A 117 1.46 -0.43 1.60
N CYS A 118 1.09 0.19 0.48
CA CYS A 118 1.91 0.22 -0.73
C CYS A 118 3.27 0.89 -0.47
N LEU A 119 3.26 2.06 0.17
CA LEU A 119 4.49 2.78 0.56
C LEU A 119 5.32 2.01 1.58
N GLU A 120 4.70 1.50 2.65
CA GLU A 120 5.40 0.70 3.65
C GLU A 120 5.94 -0.61 3.07
N GLY A 121 5.24 -1.22 2.11
CA GLY A 121 5.71 -2.39 1.36
C GLY A 121 6.92 -2.08 0.50
N ALA A 122 6.91 -0.96 -0.23
CA ALA A 122 8.06 -0.48 -0.98
C ALA A 122 9.25 -0.16 -0.05
N ARG A 123 9.01 0.44 1.11
CA ARG A 123 10.05 0.71 2.12
C ARG A 123 10.69 -0.57 2.66
N ILE A 124 9.90 -1.61 2.93
CA ILE A 124 10.42 -2.92 3.35
C ILE A 124 11.23 -3.56 2.23
N TYR A 125 10.78 -3.44 0.98
CA TYR A 125 11.53 -3.93 -0.18
C TYR A 125 12.87 -3.22 -0.33
N ALA A 126 12.90 -1.89 -0.35
CA ALA A 126 14.14 -1.10 -0.39
C ALA A 126 15.08 -1.45 0.78
N TYR A 127 14.56 -1.55 2.01
CA TYR A 127 15.34 -1.99 3.17
C TYR A 127 15.99 -3.35 2.97
N SER A 128 15.32 -4.28 2.30
CA SER A 128 15.85 -5.62 2.00
C SER A 128 17.00 -5.63 0.99
N LYS A 129 17.18 -4.51 0.27
CA LYS A 129 18.21 -4.29 -0.75
C LYS A 129 19.36 -3.44 -0.24
N GLN A 130 19.05 -2.42 0.54
CA GLN A 130 20.01 -1.45 1.04
C GLN A 130 20.70 -1.90 2.34
N VAL A 131 20.16 -2.89 3.05
CA VAL A 131 20.73 -3.38 4.31
C VAL A 131 21.12 -4.85 4.20
N ARG A 132 22.38 -5.17 4.46
CA ARG A 132 22.90 -6.54 4.40
C ARG A 132 22.20 -7.47 5.40
N GLY A 133 21.86 -8.68 4.98
CA GLY A 133 21.27 -9.73 5.83
C GLY A 133 19.74 -9.63 5.98
N THR A 134 19.09 -8.66 5.35
CA THR A 134 17.64 -8.41 5.46
C THR A 134 16.88 -8.80 4.20
N GLU A 135 17.52 -9.55 3.30
CA GLU A 135 17.03 -9.87 1.96
C GLU A 135 15.67 -10.58 2.01
N ILE A 136 14.78 -10.25 1.08
CA ILE A 136 13.56 -11.02 0.86
C ILE A 136 13.94 -12.32 0.17
N ILE A 137 13.57 -13.45 0.79
CA ILE A 137 13.84 -14.78 0.22
C ILE A 137 12.56 -15.26 -0.48
N VAL A 138 12.65 -15.53 -1.79
CA VAL A 138 11.56 -16.02 -2.62
C VAL A 138 11.79 -17.49 -2.97
N ARG A 139 10.85 -18.37 -2.62
CA ARG A 139 10.88 -19.80 -2.93
C ARG A 139 9.64 -20.17 -3.76
N PRO A 140 9.74 -20.16 -5.09
CA PRO A 140 8.61 -20.47 -5.95
C PRO A 140 8.31 -21.97 -6.02
N TYR A 141 7.03 -22.31 -6.05
CA TYR A 141 6.51 -23.64 -6.36
C TYR A 141 5.70 -23.54 -7.67
N ASP A 142 6.42 -23.33 -8.77
CA ASP A 142 5.91 -22.90 -10.09
C ASP A 142 5.99 -24.00 -11.17
N ARG A 143 6.42 -25.22 -10.84
CA ARG A 143 6.64 -26.32 -11.81
C ARG A 143 5.39 -27.13 -12.17
N SER A 144 4.26 -26.93 -11.51
CA SER A 144 3.04 -27.70 -11.77
C SER A 144 2.36 -27.25 -13.06
N LYS A 145 1.82 -28.19 -13.86
CA LYS A 145 1.00 -27.86 -15.05
C LYS A 145 -0.21 -26.98 -14.71
N ARG A 146 -0.70 -27.07 -13.48
CA ARG A 146 -1.83 -26.28 -12.99
C ARG A 146 -1.49 -24.80 -12.75
N VAL A 147 -0.21 -24.42 -12.69
CA VAL A 147 0.22 -23.03 -12.44
C VAL A 147 -0.32 -22.06 -13.48
N ARG A 148 -0.56 -22.53 -14.72
CA ARG A 148 -1.21 -21.72 -15.75
C ARG A 148 -2.63 -21.28 -15.35
N ILE A 149 -3.39 -22.14 -14.67
CA ILE A 149 -4.81 -21.93 -14.35
C ILE A 149 -4.99 -21.42 -12.91
N ASP A 150 -4.24 -21.97 -11.97
CA ASP A 150 -4.37 -21.68 -10.54
C ASP A 150 -3.39 -20.59 -10.07
N GLY A 151 -2.37 -20.26 -10.86
CA GLY A 151 -1.22 -19.47 -10.41
C GLY A 151 -0.21 -20.29 -9.59
N ALA A 152 0.94 -19.69 -9.33
CA ALA A 152 1.98 -20.29 -8.49
C ALA A 152 1.72 -20.04 -7.01
N GLU A 153 2.11 -21.01 -6.20
CA GLU A 153 2.32 -20.79 -4.76
C GLU A 153 3.78 -20.40 -4.52
N ILE A 154 4.00 -19.37 -3.71
CA ILE A 154 5.35 -18.85 -3.46
C ILE A 154 5.52 -18.59 -1.97
N VAL A 155 6.49 -19.27 -1.36
CA VAL A 155 6.85 -19.02 0.04
C VAL A 155 7.86 -17.89 0.08
N CYS A 156 7.52 -16.84 0.83
CA CYS A 156 8.35 -15.65 0.98
C CYS A 156 8.82 -15.49 2.44
N SER A 157 10.03 -14.98 2.62
CA SER A 157 10.55 -14.55 3.93
C SER A 157 10.89 -13.07 3.88
N VAL A 158 10.13 -12.25 4.60
CA VAL A 158 10.19 -10.77 4.53
C VAL A 158 10.71 -10.21 5.86
N PRO A 159 11.67 -9.26 5.87
CA PRO A 159 12.18 -8.69 7.10
C PRO A 159 11.12 -7.88 7.87
N SER A 160 11.17 -7.92 9.20
CA SER A 160 10.36 -7.04 10.06
C SER A 160 10.94 -5.62 10.13
N ARG A 161 10.06 -4.64 10.34
CA ARG A 161 10.39 -3.23 10.63
C ARG A 161 10.81 -2.98 12.08
N THR A 162 10.54 -3.95 12.95
CA THR A 162 10.77 -3.87 14.40
C THR A 162 12.16 -4.38 14.76
N GLU A 163 12.83 -3.72 15.71
CA GLU A 163 14.11 -4.19 16.24
C GLU A 163 13.98 -5.58 16.87
N LYS A 164 15.02 -6.40 16.73
CA LYS A 164 15.10 -7.77 17.28
C LYS A 164 14.04 -8.76 16.76
N GLN A 165 13.15 -8.34 15.86
CA GLN A 165 12.23 -9.24 15.17
C GLN A 165 12.87 -9.76 13.89
N GLY A 166 12.82 -11.08 13.71
CA GLY A 166 13.33 -11.77 12.52
C GLY A 166 12.45 -11.56 11.29
N LYS A 167 12.72 -12.36 10.26
CA LYS A 167 11.91 -12.38 9.03
C LYS A 167 10.59 -13.12 9.30
N THR A 168 9.47 -12.60 8.80
CA THR A 168 8.20 -13.31 8.79
C THR A 168 8.13 -14.19 7.54
N LYS A 169 7.75 -15.45 7.69
CA LYS A 169 7.54 -16.39 6.58
C LYS A 169 6.06 -16.59 6.37
N PHE A 170 5.63 -16.57 5.11
CA PHE A 170 4.26 -16.80 4.70
C PHE A 170 4.22 -17.21 3.23
N LYS A 171 3.09 -17.73 2.79
CA LYS A 171 2.82 -18.17 1.44
C LYS A 171 1.92 -17.17 0.73
N LEU A 172 2.32 -16.74 -0.46
CA LEU A 172 1.45 -16.11 -1.45
C LEU A 172 0.88 -17.18 -2.37
N VAL A 173 -0.41 -17.08 -2.68
CA VAL A 173 -1.13 -18.00 -3.56
C VAL A 173 -1.67 -17.24 -4.77
N SER A 174 -1.93 -17.99 -5.84
CA SER A 174 -2.45 -17.46 -7.11
C SER A 174 -1.56 -16.39 -7.74
N VAL A 175 -0.24 -16.55 -7.64
CA VAL A 175 0.70 -15.60 -8.26
C VAL A 175 0.84 -15.93 -9.75
N PRO A 176 0.46 -15.03 -10.67
CA PRO A 176 0.60 -15.27 -12.10
C PRO A 176 2.08 -15.20 -12.51
N VAL A 177 2.59 -16.32 -13.05
CA VAL A 177 3.99 -16.46 -13.49
C VAL A 177 4.13 -17.05 -14.88
N VAL A 178 3.03 -17.47 -15.50
CA VAL A 178 2.99 -18.02 -16.86
C VAL A 178 2.33 -16.99 -17.77
N ASP A 179 2.92 -16.72 -18.92
CA ASP A 179 2.32 -15.84 -19.91
C ASP A 179 1.23 -16.58 -20.67
N SER A 180 -0.01 -16.45 -20.20
CA SER A 180 -1.17 -17.09 -20.79
C SER A 180 -2.40 -16.21 -20.67
N ARG A 181 -3.49 -16.54 -21.39
CA ARG A 181 -4.75 -15.82 -21.29
C ARG A 181 -5.31 -15.84 -19.87
N GLU A 182 -5.12 -16.94 -19.14
CA GLU A 182 -5.63 -17.15 -17.80
C GLU A 182 -4.97 -16.23 -16.74
N LYS A 183 -3.80 -15.64 -17.02
CA LYS A 183 -3.07 -14.78 -16.09
C LYS A 183 -3.90 -13.60 -15.54
N HIS A 184 -4.82 -13.07 -16.36
CA HIS A 184 -5.71 -11.97 -15.98
C HIS A 184 -6.64 -12.38 -14.84
N ALA A 185 -7.22 -13.57 -14.91
CA ALA A 185 -8.08 -14.11 -13.87
C ALA A 185 -7.29 -14.55 -12.63
N VAL A 186 -6.15 -15.24 -12.84
CA VAL A 186 -5.24 -15.65 -11.75
C VAL A 186 -4.83 -14.46 -10.89
N SER A 187 -4.53 -13.32 -11.52
CA SER A 187 -4.13 -12.10 -10.81
C SER A 187 -5.17 -11.57 -9.83
N LEU A 188 -6.47 -11.82 -10.06
CA LEU A 188 -7.55 -11.36 -9.18
C LEU A 188 -7.65 -12.23 -7.91
N ASP A 189 -7.16 -13.47 -7.97
CA ASP A 189 -7.24 -14.45 -6.90
C ASP A 189 -6.04 -14.43 -5.95
N ILE A 190 -5.14 -13.45 -6.09
CA ILE A 190 -3.98 -13.29 -5.22
C ILE A 190 -4.43 -13.27 -3.74
N GLY A 191 -3.77 -14.09 -2.95
CA GLY A 191 -4.01 -14.20 -1.51
C GLY A 191 -2.74 -14.58 -0.76
N SER A 192 -2.84 -14.61 0.57
CA SER A 192 -1.76 -15.09 1.42
C SER A 192 -2.28 -15.72 2.71
N ASP A 193 -1.45 -16.55 3.35
CA ASP A 193 -1.64 -17.00 4.73
C ASP A 193 -1.02 -16.03 5.77
N HIS A 194 -0.55 -14.86 5.33
CA HIS A 194 0.10 -13.88 6.21
C HIS A 194 -0.87 -13.32 7.26
N SER A 195 -0.57 -13.60 8.52
CA SER A 195 -1.31 -13.12 9.69
C SER A 195 -0.41 -12.25 10.58
N CYS A 196 -0.47 -10.92 10.39
CA CYS A 196 0.13 -9.98 11.33
C CYS A 196 -0.86 -9.62 12.45
N PRO A 197 -0.40 -9.20 13.64
CA PRO A 197 -1.28 -8.84 14.76
C PRO A 197 -2.36 -7.82 14.38
N SER A 198 -2.03 -6.85 13.52
CA SER A 198 -2.99 -5.84 13.05
C SER A 198 -4.17 -6.42 12.26
N LYS A 199 -4.00 -7.55 11.55
CA LYS A 199 -5.09 -8.22 10.84
C LYS A 199 -6.08 -8.90 11.80
N ARG A 200 -5.61 -9.38 12.96
CA ARG A 200 -6.45 -10.12 13.92
C ARG A 200 -7.57 -9.28 14.52
N PHE A 201 -7.36 -7.97 14.65
CA PHE A 201 -8.32 -7.06 15.30
C PHE A 201 -9.23 -6.31 14.31
N ASN A 202 -9.23 -6.70 13.02
CA ASN A 202 -10.16 -6.16 12.03
C ASN A 202 -11.54 -6.83 12.11
N ILE A 203 -12.22 -6.63 13.23
CA ILE A 203 -13.57 -7.17 13.47
C ILE A 203 -14.59 -6.31 12.74
N ARG A 204 -15.36 -6.91 11.82
CA ARG A 204 -16.51 -6.27 11.15
C ARG A 204 -17.76 -7.10 11.40
N TYR A 205 -18.88 -6.42 11.67
CA TYR A 205 -20.19 -7.04 11.74
C TYR A 205 -20.76 -7.18 10.33
N LYS A 206 -21.52 -8.25 10.09
CA LYS A 206 -22.25 -8.44 8.84
C LYS A 206 -23.58 -7.70 8.96
N TYR A 207 -23.87 -6.81 8.03
CA TYR A 207 -25.22 -6.30 7.83
C TYR A 207 -25.93 -7.21 6.81
N THR A 208 -27.23 -7.39 6.95
CA THR A 208 -28.04 -8.37 6.18
C THR A 208 -28.12 -8.02 4.69
N ASP A 209 -27.93 -6.76 4.34
CA ASP A 209 -27.96 -6.18 3.01
C ASP A 209 -26.57 -6.07 2.35
N ASP A 210 -25.49 -6.21 3.11
CA ASP A 210 -24.13 -5.97 2.62
C ASP A 210 -23.44 -7.24 2.11
N LYS A 211 -23.59 -7.46 0.80
CA LYS A 211 -23.02 -8.60 0.08
C LYS A 211 -21.49 -8.57 -0.05
N GLU A 212 -20.84 -7.42 0.12
CA GLU A 212 -19.41 -7.25 -0.19
C GLU A 212 -18.54 -6.80 0.98
N SER A 213 -19.10 -6.19 2.03
CA SER A 213 -18.31 -5.73 3.18
C SER A 213 -18.11 -6.81 4.25
N SER A 214 -18.84 -7.93 4.15
CA SER A 214 -18.70 -9.03 5.09
C SER A 214 -17.48 -9.90 4.74
N GLY A 215 -16.42 -9.79 5.54
CA GLY A 215 -15.22 -10.61 5.40
C GLY A 215 -14.15 -10.04 4.48
N ILE A 216 -13.81 -8.75 4.59
CA ILE A 216 -12.73 -8.13 3.82
C ILE A 216 -11.35 -8.65 4.26
N ILE A 217 -10.49 -8.97 3.30
CA ILE A 217 -9.06 -9.21 3.55
C ILE A 217 -8.30 -7.93 3.28
N ASN A 218 -7.69 -7.37 4.33
CA ASN A 218 -6.78 -6.24 4.19
C ASN A 218 -5.39 -6.78 3.85
N VAL A 219 -4.80 -6.27 2.78
CA VAL A 219 -3.43 -6.57 2.37
C VAL A 219 -2.47 -5.76 3.23
N CYS A 220 -1.43 -6.41 3.74
CA CYS A 220 -0.37 -5.83 4.57
C CYS A 220 0.88 -5.53 3.74
N CYS A 221 1.66 -4.54 4.15
CA CYS A 221 2.94 -4.15 3.57
C CYS A 221 3.92 -5.31 3.39
N HIS A 222 3.91 -6.33 4.25
CA HIS A 222 4.76 -7.51 4.06
C HIS A 222 4.37 -8.30 2.81
N GLU A 223 3.07 -8.45 2.51
CA GLU A 223 2.61 -9.13 1.30
C GLU A 223 3.00 -8.35 0.05
N ILE A 224 2.89 -7.02 0.09
CA ILE A 224 3.29 -6.13 -1.00
C ILE A 224 4.81 -6.21 -1.22
N ALA A 225 5.61 -6.14 -0.14
CA ALA A 225 7.06 -6.28 -0.21
C ALA A 225 7.49 -7.65 -0.76
N ALA A 226 6.84 -8.74 -0.32
CA ALA A 226 7.06 -10.07 -0.87
C ALA A 226 6.77 -10.11 -2.38
N TYR A 227 5.69 -9.47 -2.82
CA TYR A 227 5.33 -9.43 -4.23
C TYR A 227 6.33 -8.61 -5.07
N LEU A 228 6.88 -7.52 -4.53
CA LEU A 228 7.99 -6.79 -5.17
C LEU A 228 9.24 -7.69 -5.30
N GLY A 229 9.57 -8.47 -4.26
CA GLY A 229 10.64 -9.47 -4.35
C GLY A 229 10.36 -10.58 -5.37
N ILE A 230 9.09 -10.99 -5.54
CA ILE A 230 8.69 -11.95 -6.58
C ILE A 230 8.89 -11.34 -7.97
N ILE A 231 8.47 -10.09 -8.17
CA ILE A 231 8.66 -9.36 -9.43
C ILE A 231 10.12 -9.39 -9.82
N GLU A 232 11.02 -8.97 -8.93
CA GLU A 232 12.46 -8.96 -9.17
C GLU A 232 13.01 -10.36 -9.45
N HIS A 233 12.63 -11.37 -8.66
CA HIS A 233 13.06 -12.76 -8.85
C HIS A 233 12.72 -13.29 -10.24
N TYR A 234 11.51 -13.04 -10.73
CA TYR A 234 11.10 -13.45 -12.07
C TYR A 234 11.63 -12.54 -13.17
N TRP A 235 11.83 -11.26 -12.88
CA TRP A 235 12.49 -10.34 -13.80
C TRP A 235 13.91 -10.77 -14.12
N GLY A 236 14.67 -11.23 -13.11
CA GLY A 236 16.00 -11.83 -13.30
C GLY A 236 15.99 -13.10 -14.18
N LYS A 237 14.83 -13.75 -14.30
CA LYS A 237 14.58 -14.89 -15.22
C LYS A 237 13.96 -14.46 -16.55
N LYS A 238 13.96 -13.16 -16.88
CA LYS A 238 13.34 -12.56 -18.08
C LYS A 238 11.82 -12.80 -18.16
N ASN A 239 11.14 -12.91 -17.02
CA ASN A 239 9.71 -13.10 -16.94
C ASN A 239 9.02 -11.86 -16.35
N ILE A 240 8.30 -11.13 -17.21
CA ILE A 240 7.60 -9.89 -16.88
C ILE A 240 6.20 -10.10 -16.28
N VAL A 241 5.66 -11.33 -16.33
CA VAL A 241 4.25 -11.61 -15.99
C VAL A 241 3.88 -11.14 -14.58
N PRO A 242 4.68 -11.40 -13.52
CA PRO A 242 4.34 -10.90 -12.19
C PRO A 242 4.27 -9.37 -12.11
N LEU A 243 5.11 -8.65 -12.85
CA LEU A 243 5.05 -7.18 -12.90
C LEU A 243 3.77 -6.71 -13.59
N GLN A 244 3.50 -7.24 -14.79
CA GLN A 244 2.30 -6.91 -15.56
C GLN A 244 1.02 -7.17 -14.78
N MET A 245 0.98 -8.27 -14.02
CA MET A 245 -0.19 -8.72 -13.27
C MET A 245 -0.19 -8.29 -11.80
N CYS A 246 0.70 -7.37 -11.41
CA CYS A 246 0.77 -6.89 -10.05
C CYS A 246 -0.51 -6.11 -9.69
N GLN A 247 -1.28 -6.62 -8.72
CA GLN A 247 -2.47 -5.95 -8.19
C GLN A 247 -2.13 -4.74 -7.28
N PHE A 248 -0.87 -4.60 -6.89
CA PHE A 248 -0.44 -3.55 -5.99
C PHE A 248 0.07 -2.33 -6.76
N ALA A 249 -0.45 -1.17 -6.39
CA ALA A 249 0.12 0.13 -6.74
C ALA A 249 1.60 0.20 -6.29
N ILE A 250 2.48 0.64 -7.18
CA ILE A 250 3.92 0.77 -6.93
C ILE A 250 4.24 2.26 -6.86
N PRO A 251 4.62 2.81 -5.70
CA PRO A 251 4.83 4.24 -5.54
C PRO A 251 5.98 4.76 -6.41
N SER A 252 5.87 5.99 -6.88
CA SER A 252 6.95 6.81 -7.42
C SER A 252 7.87 7.33 -6.31
N GLN A 253 9.07 7.81 -6.62
CA GLN A 253 9.91 8.48 -5.62
C GLN A 253 9.23 9.75 -5.08
N LYS A 254 8.52 10.49 -5.94
CA LYS A 254 7.79 11.71 -5.56
C LYS A 254 6.78 11.46 -4.42
N ILE A 255 6.01 10.37 -4.49
CA ILE A 255 5.04 10.06 -3.42
C ILE A 255 5.73 9.49 -2.17
N VAL A 256 6.91 8.90 -2.30
CA VAL A 256 7.76 8.53 -1.16
C VAL A 256 8.20 9.79 -0.41
N ASP A 257 8.67 10.81 -1.13
CA ASP A 257 9.10 12.08 -0.54
C ASP A 257 7.94 12.76 0.21
N PHE A 258 6.76 12.82 -0.43
CA PHE A 258 5.54 13.29 0.22
C PHE A 258 5.23 12.51 1.51
N TYR A 259 5.30 11.17 1.46
CA TYR A 259 5.00 10.32 2.61
C TYR A 259 6.00 10.52 3.76
N LEU A 260 7.28 10.74 3.45
CA LEU A 260 8.31 11.06 4.43
C LEU A 260 8.04 12.43 5.08
N ARG A 261 7.70 13.46 4.29
CA ARG A 261 7.33 14.78 4.82
C ARG A 261 6.08 14.70 5.69
N LEU A 262 5.07 13.96 5.27
CA LEU A 262 3.88 13.72 6.07
C LEU A 262 4.18 13.03 7.41
N GLY A 263 5.19 12.15 7.45
CA GLY A 263 5.63 11.48 8.67
C GLY A 263 6.55 12.32 9.57
N ASN A 264 7.30 13.27 9.00
CA ASN A 264 8.42 13.94 9.68
C ASN A 264 8.29 15.47 9.75
N ASN A 265 7.31 16.08 9.09
CA ASN A 265 7.16 17.53 8.96
C ASN A 265 5.72 17.98 9.20
N VAL A 266 4.79 17.06 9.49
CA VAL A 266 3.38 17.41 9.70
C VAL A 266 2.94 17.02 11.10
N LEU A 267 2.23 17.95 11.75
CA LEU A 267 1.46 17.70 12.97
C LEU A 267 -0.02 17.97 12.71
N VAL A 268 -0.87 17.31 13.49
CA VAL A 268 -2.33 17.50 13.45
C VAL A 268 -2.76 18.20 14.73
N LYS A 269 -3.51 19.29 14.60
CA LYS A 269 -4.14 19.99 15.72
C LYS A 269 -5.49 19.37 16.06
N ASP A 270 -5.51 18.56 17.10
CA ASP A 270 -6.66 17.78 17.53
C ASP A 270 -7.14 18.27 18.91
N LEU A 271 -8.22 19.05 18.90
CA LEU A 271 -8.78 19.67 20.10
C LEU A 271 -9.32 18.64 21.11
N SER A 272 -9.54 17.38 20.71
CA SER A 272 -9.99 16.32 21.62
C SER A 272 -8.86 15.80 22.54
N LEU A 273 -7.60 16.14 22.26
CA LEU A 273 -6.46 15.66 23.04
C LEU A 273 -6.41 16.31 24.43
N GLY A 274 -5.99 15.54 25.43
CA GLY A 274 -5.73 16.06 26.77
C GLY A 274 -4.43 16.86 26.88
N SER A 275 -3.53 16.79 25.90
CA SER A 275 -2.27 17.54 25.93
C SER A 275 -2.49 19.04 25.83
N GLU A 276 -1.57 19.82 26.38
CA GLU A 276 -1.64 21.30 26.35
C GLU A 276 -1.59 21.85 24.93
N ASP A 277 -0.66 21.35 24.11
CA ASP A 277 -0.49 21.82 22.73
C ASP A 277 -1.59 21.35 21.76
N LYS A 278 -2.42 20.38 22.15
CA LYS A 278 -3.40 19.72 21.26
C LYS A 278 -2.79 19.18 19.96
N LEU A 279 -1.49 18.86 19.94
CA LEU A 279 -0.80 18.36 18.75
C LEU A 279 -0.52 16.86 18.86
N ARG A 280 -0.78 16.15 17.76
CA ARG A 280 -0.36 14.75 17.54
C ARG A 280 0.28 14.59 16.16
N LYS A 281 0.95 13.46 15.95
CA LYS A 281 1.36 13.06 14.59
C LYS A 281 0.14 12.63 13.77
N PRO A 282 0.20 12.75 12.43
CA PRO A 282 -0.79 12.13 11.55
C PRO A 282 -0.89 10.64 11.84
N ASP A 283 -2.12 10.17 12.05
CA ASP A 283 -2.39 8.75 12.19
C ASP A 283 -2.46 8.09 10.82
N ARG A 284 -2.76 6.79 10.78
CA ARG A 284 -2.82 6.05 9.52
C ARG A 284 -3.94 6.55 8.59
N GLY A 285 -5.08 6.95 9.12
CA GLY A 285 -6.19 7.46 8.32
C GLY A 285 -5.90 8.85 7.77
N ASP A 286 -5.31 9.73 8.58
CA ASP A 286 -4.83 11.04 8.08
C ASP A 286 -3.85 10.83 6.92
N LYS A 287 -2.91 9.88 7.07
CA LYS A 287 -1.94 9.54 6.02
C LYS A 287 -2.60 8.99 4.76
N GLU A 288 -3.59 8.12 4.89
CA GLU A 288 -4.29 7.54 3.74
C GLU A 288 -5.03 8.62 2.95
N ILE A 289 -5.77 9.52 3.62
CA ILE A 289 -6.54 10.59 2.99
C ILE A 289 -5.61 11.60 2.30
N ALA A 290 -4.52 11.99 2.98
CA ALA A 290 -3.53 12.88 2.38
C ALA A 290 -2.87 12.25 1.13
N LEU A 291 -2.63 10.94 1.11
CA LEU A 291 -2.13 10.26 -0.09
C LEU A 291 -3.15 10.25 -1.23
N TRP A 292 -4.43 10.06 -0.94
CA TRP A 292 -5.48 10.18 -1.96
C TRP A 292 -5.59 11.61 -2.51
N SER A 293 -5.35 12.64 -1.69
CA SER A 293 -5.32 14.03 -2.18
C SER A 293 -4.19 14.27 -3.20
N GLN A 294 -3.07 13.55 -3.06
CA GLN A 294 -2.00 13.56 -4.05
C GLN A 294 -2.40 12.84 -5.34
N VAL A 295 -3.13 11.72 -5.24
CA VAL A 295 -3.64 11.02 -6.42
C VAL A 295 -4.63 11.90 -7.17
N GLU A 296 -5.54 12.57 -6.45
CA GLU A 296 -6.52 13.48 -7.03
C GLU A 296 -5.84 14.65 -7.76
N SER A 297 -4.83 15.25 -7.13
CA SER A 297 -4.12 16.42 -7.68
C SER A 297 -3.15 16.07 -8.82
N LEU A 298 -2.45 14.94 -8.74
CA LEU A 298 -1.34 14.61 -9.64
C LEU A 298 -1.62 13.46 -10.62
N GLY A 299 -2.68 12.68 -10.39
CA GLY A 299 -3.01 11.47 -11.14
C GLY A 299 -2.19 10.24 -10.77
N TYR A 300 -2.56 9.10 -11.35
CA TYR A 300 -1.93 7.80 -11.10
C TYR A 300 -0.45 7.76 -11.50
N ASP A 301 -0.13 8.26 -12.70
CA ASP A 301 1.21 8.18 -13.29
C ASP A 301 2.29 8.81 -12.39
N LYS A 302 2.00 9.98 -11.79
CA LYS A 302 2.96 10.71 -10.96
C LYS A 302 3.06 10.19 -9.52
N THR A 303 2.12 9.35 -9.10
CA THR A 303 1.99 8.91 -7.70
C THR A 303 2.24 7.42 -7.53
N PHE A 304 1.29 6.57 -7.92
CA PHE A 304 1.30 5.12 -7.64
C PHE A 304 1.62 4.26 -8.86
N TYR A 305 2.37 4.86 -9.79
CA TYR A 305 3.01 4.19 -10.92
C TYR A 305 4.50 4.54 -10.95
N SER A 306 5.35 3.57 -10.60
CA SER A 306 6.80 3.72 -10.69
C SER A 306 7.26 3.61 -12.14
N LYS A 307 7.97 4.63 -12.62
CA LYS A 307 8.60 4.65 -13.94
C LYS A 307 10.10 4.78 -13.76
N ARG A 308 10.85 3.74 -14.12
CA ARG A 308 12.31 3.65 -13.88
C ARG A 308 13.10 4.85 -14.40
N SER A 309 12.71 5.41 -15.56
CA SER A 309 13.39 6.58 -16.14
C SER A 309 13.18 7.89 -15.35
N ARG A 310 12.13 7.97 -14.54
CA ARG A 310 11.77 9.13 -13.72
C ARG A 310 12.18 8.93 -12.26
N ASP A 311 11.89 7.75 -11.73
CA ASP A 311 11.95 7.47 -10.30
C ASP A 311 13.18 6.65 -9.89
N GLY A 312 13.88 6.02 -10.84
CA GLY A 312 14.89 5.00 -10.55
C GLY A 312 14.29 3.64 -10.21
N ASP A 313 15.08 2.75 -9.60
CA ASP A 313 14.59 1.45 -9.12
C ASP A 313 13.98 1.61 -7.71
N VAL A 314 12.85 0.95 -7.47
CA VAL A 314 12.19 0.93 -6.14
C VAL A 314 13.14 0.39 -5.05
N ALA A 315 14.11 -0.46 -5.43
CA ALA A 315 15.16 -0.94 -4.54
C ALA A 315 16.06 0.18 -4.00
N ASP A 316 16.25 1.24 -4.80
CA ASP A 316 17.21 2.32 -4.56
C ASP A 316 16.54 3.61 -4.09
N TYR A 317 15.22 3.60 -3.89
CA TYR A 317 14.49 4.75 -3.39
C TYR A 317 15.05 5.28 -2.07
N ILE A 318 15.04 6.61 -1.93
CA ILE A 318 15.55 7.33 -0.77
C ILE A 318 14.44 7.39 0.29
N TRP A 319 14.68 6.78 1.45
CA TRP A 319 13.73 6.68 2.57
C TRP A 319 14.09 7.58 3.76
N SER A 320 14.77 8.69 3.47
CA SER A 320 15.19 9.74 4.40
C SER A 320 14.98 11.11 3.76
N LEU A 321 14.74 12.13 4.58
CA LEU A 321 14.79 13.52 4.14
C LEU A 321 16.25 13.98 4.27
N GLU A 322 16.90 14.31 3.16
CA GLU A 322 18.25 14.89 3.12
C GLU A 322 18.24 16.39 3.39
#